data_AF-A0A8T8HX46-F1
#
_entry.id   AF-A0A8T8HX46-F1
#
_cell.length_a   1.000
_cell.length_b   1.000
_cell.length_c   1.000
_cell.angle_alpha   90.00
_cell.angle_beta   90.00
_cell.angle_gamma   90.00
#
_symmetry.space_group_name_H-M   'P 1'
#
loop_
_entity.id
_entity.type
_entity.pdbx_description
1 polymer ?
#
loop_
_entity_poly.entity_id
_entity_poly.type
_entity_poly.pdbx_seq_one_letter_code
_entity_poly.pdbx_strand_id
1 'polypeptide(L)'
;MSAEDIHLQRLRRLRSWVDRSPDPHVWAVVSAPVHPSIADNNAAAVSWRGVRLDPDLAGVPPSPLRIARVEITHPGGDTPWAVQVESILGTGLAWHPELPLVAGLAVRDRRAYPWVADYRAGTVRRHPHMRSALSLTALGEHRLPPIAWCGADLLAVLLPAGAAEQPAGTAPPTRPPIVHEA
;
A
#
# COMPACT_ATOMS: atom_id res chain seq x y z
N MET A 1 28.06 9.76 16.74
CA MET A 1 26.99 10.28 15.84
C MET A 1 25.69 10.16 16.60
N SER A 2 24.99 11.27 16.85
CA SER A 2 23.80 11.26 17.72
C SER A 2 22.58 10.67 17.01
N ALA A 3 21.56 10.25 17.76
CA ALA A 3 20.28 9.77 17.19
C ALA A 3 19.59 10.86 16.36
N GLU A 4 19.79 12.12 16.75
CA GLU A 4 19.28 13.31 16.06
C GLU A 4 20.00 13.55 14.73
N ASP A 5 21.33 13.35 14.66
CA ASP A 5 22.10 13.42 13.41
C ASP A 5 21.68 12.33 12.41
N ILE A 6 21.37 11.12 12.91
CA ILE A 6 20.86 10.01 12.09
C ILE A 6 19.47 10.33 11.56
N HIS A 7 18.61 10.93 12.39
CA HIS A 7 17.27 11.36 12.00
C HIS A 7 17.32 12.47 10.95
N LEU A 8 18.14 13.50 11.14
CA LEU A 8 18.32 14.61 10.20
C LEU A 8 18.99 14.18 8.89
N GLN A 9 19.97 13.27 8.93
CA GLN A 9 20.54 12.67 7.71
C GLN A 9 19.52 11.79 6.96
N ARG A 10 18.64 11.08 7.68
CA ARG A 10 17.55 10.32 7.05
C ARG A 10 16.55 11.24 6.35
N LEU A 11 16.16 12.35 6.97
CA LEU A 11 15.25 13.33 6.38
C LEU A 11 15.81 13.98 5.11
N ARG A 12 17.12 14.26 5.04
CA ARG A 12 17.79 14.75 3.80
C ARG A 12 17.83 13.75 2.65
N ARG A 13 17.46 12.49 2.91
CA ARG A 13 17.41 11.41 1.91
C ARG A 13 15.98 10.99 1.59
N LEU A 14 14.98 11.79 1.96
CA LEU A 14 13.59 11.53 1.58
C LEU A 14 13.18 12.44 0.43
N ARG A 15 12.58 11.85 -0.59
CA ARG A 15 11.75 12.54 -1.57
C ARG A 15 10.34 12.55 -1.01
N SER A 16 9.70 13.72 -1.04
CA SER A 16 8.31 13.88 -0.62
C SER A 16 7.47 14.42 -1.77
N TRP A 17 6.23 13.95 -1.85
CA TRP A 17 5.22 14.50 -2.74
C TRP A 17 3.89 14.60 -2.01
N VAL A 18 2.97 15.34 -2.60
CA VAL A 18 1.61 15.51 -2.08
C VAL A 18 0.67 14.64 -2.91
N ASP A 19 -0.08 13.77 -2.23
CA ASP A 19 -1.20 13.00 -2.79
C ASP A 19 -2.50 13.65 -2.30
N ARG A 20 -3.35 14.10 -3.24
CA ARG A 20 -4.51 14.94 -2.93
C ARG A 20 -5.79 14.12 -2.89
N SER A 21 -6.61 14.37 -1.87
CA SER A 21 -7.99 13.92 -1.81
C SER A 21 -8.86 14.66 -2.83
N PRO A 22 -10.00 14.08 -3.25
CA PRO A 22 -11.08 14.82 -3.91
C PRO A 22 -11.57 16.03 -3.08
N ASP A 23 -11.51 15.93 -1.75
CA ASP A 23 -11.68 17.09 -0.86
C ASP A 23 -10.43 17.98 -0.93
N PRO A 24 -10.52 19.24 -1.41
CA PRO A 24 -9.36 20.11 -1.59
C PRO A 24 -8.67 20.49 -0.27
N HIS A 25 -9.33 20.28 0.86
CA HIS A 25 -8.80 20.58 2.19
C HIS A 25 -8.13 19.39 2.86
N VAL A 26 -8.08 18.23 2.19
CA VAL A 26 -7.45 17.01 2.69
C VAL A 26 -6.35 16.56 1.74
N TRP A 27 -5.17 16.28 2.28
CA TRP A 27 -4.05 15.76 1.50
C TRP A 27 -3.14 14.90 2.35
N ALA A 28 -2.38 14.04 1.69
CA ALA A 28 -1.29 13.31 2.29
C ALA A 28 0.05 13.85 1.80
N VAL A 29 1.00 14.01 2.72
CA VAL A 29 2.42 14.08 2.40
C VAL A 29 2.96 12.67 2.45
N VAL A 30 3.45 12.20 1.30
CA VAL A 30 4.03 10.88 1.15
C VAL A 30 5.53 11.04 1.01
N SER A 31 6.30 10.36 1.85
CA SER A 31 7.76 10.44 1.89
C SER A 31 8.38 9.08 1.64
N ALA A 32 9.35 9.02 0.75
CA ALA A 32 10.11 7.81 0.43
C ALA A 32 11.61 8.09 0.30
N PRO A 33 12.49 7.10 0.50
CA PRO A 33 13.91 7.28 0.27
C PRO A 33 14.23 7.70 -1.17
N VAL A 34 15.07 8.72 -1.35
CA VAL A 34 15.59 9.21 -2.64
C VAL A 34 16.34 8.10 -3.40
N HIS A 35 16.99 7.21 -2.66
CA HIS A 35 17.65 6.04 -3.19
C HIS A 35 17.12 4.78 -2.50
N PRO A 36 16.50 3.83 -3.22
CA PRO A 36 16.20 2.52 -2.65
C PRO A 36 17.53 1.87 -2.26
N SER A 37 17.74 1.68 -0.97
CA SER A 37 18.99 1.12 -0.47
C SER A 37 19.00 -0.38 -0.70
N ILE A 38 20.02 -0.89 -1.42
CA ILE A 38 20.33 -2.33 -1.51
C ILE A 38 20.53 -2.94 -0.11
N ALA A 39 20.81 -2.10 0.91
CA ALA A 39 21.01 -2.52 2.29
C ALA A 39 19.73 -2.65 3.11
N ASP A 40 18.54 -2.35 2.58
CA ASP A 40 17.27 -2.53 3.30
C ASP A 40 16.83 -4.01 3.22
N ASN A 41 17.62 -4.87 3.89
CA ASN A 41 17.31 -6.26 4.28
C ASN A 41 16.84 -7.23 3.17
N ASN A 42 17.56 -7.35 2.05
CA ASN A 42 17.47 -8.61 1.29
C ASN A 42 18.51 -9.63 1.78
N ALA A 43 18.03 -10.65 2.51
CA ALA A 43 18.85 -11.76 2.98
C ALA A 43 19.43 -12.63 1.85
N ALA A 44 18.88 -12.53 0.63
CA ALA A 44 19.36 -13.20 -0.58
C ALA A 44 20.43 -12.39 -1.34
N ALA A 45 20.76 -11.16 -0.92
CA ALA A 45 21.76 -10.36 -1.61
C ALA A 45 23.15 -11.03 -1.58
N VAL A 46 23.72 -11.25 -2.76
CA VAL A 46 25.05 -11.84 -2.97
C VAL A 46 26.08 -10.76 -3.32
N SER A 47 27.33 -10.95 -2.93
CA SER A 47 28.43 -10.07 -3.40
C SER A 47 29.06 -10.66 -4.65
N TRP A 48 29.09 -9.90 -5.75
CA TRP A 48 29.77 -10.26 -6.98
C TRP A 48 30.75 -9.16 -7.38
N ARG A 49 32.05 -9.49 -7.44
CA ARG A 49 33.14 -8.57 -7.79
C ARG A 49 33.11 -7.25 -6.99
N GLY A 50 32.79 -7.32 -5.69
CA GLY A 50 32.74 -6.15 -4.80
C GLY A 50 31.43 -5.34 -4.91
N VAL A 51 30.50 -5.73 -5.77
CA VAL A 51 29.16 -5.13 -5.89
C VAL A 51 28.16 -6.05 -5.17
N ARG A 52 27.28 -5.49 -4.33
CA ARG A 52 26.13 -6.25 -3.81
C ARG A 52 25.06 -6.35 -4.89
N LEU A 53 24.76 -7.55 -5.34
CA LEU A 53 23.70 -7.89 -6.27
C LEU A 53 22.62 -8.66 -5.53
N ASP A 54 21.37 -8.37 -5.81
CA ASP A 54 20.26 -9.19 -5.33
C ASP A 54 19.81 -10.10 -6.49
N PRO A 55 20.00 -11.43 -6.36
CA PRO A 55 19.75 -12.38 -7.44
C PRO A 55 18.26 -12.49 -7.79
N ASP A 56 17.36 -12.01 -6.92
CA ASP A 56 15.93 -11.92 -7.21
C ASP A 56 15.59 -10.70 -8.10
N LEU A 57 16.58 -9.87 -8.46
CA LEU A 57 16.44 -8.68 -9.32
C LEU A 57 16.65 -8.95 -10.82
N ALA A 58 16.73 -10.22 -11.23
CA ALA A 58 16.66 -10.59 -12.64
C ALA A 58 15.21 -10.47 -13.14
N GLY A 59 14.75 -9.24 -13.41
CA GLY A 59 13.44 -8.92 -13.99
C GLY A 59 12.62 -7.94 -13.15
N VAL A 60 12.14 -6.86 -13.80
CA VAL A 60 11.36 -5.72 -13.23
C VAL A 60 12.10 -5.00 -12.08
N PRO A 61 12.18 -3.65 -12.08
CA PRO A 61 13.08 -2.92 -11.17
C PRO A 61 12.82 -3.17 -9.66
N PRO A 62 13.85 -2.99 -8.80
CA PRO A 62 14.02 -3.72 -7.53
C PRO A 62 13.08 -3.44 -6.37
N SER A 63 12.26 -2.42 -6.45
CA SER A 63 11.20 -2.20 -5.46
C SER A 63 10.27 -1.14 -6.02
N PRO A 64 8.94 -1.29 -5.96
CA PRO A 64 8.11 -0.12 -5.73
C PRO A 64 8.78 0.74 -4.66
N LEU A 65 8.94 2.03 -4.94
CA LEU A 65 9.40 3.04 -3.99
C LEU A 65 8.78 2.74 -2.62
N ARG A 66 9.56 2.29 -1.61
CA ARG A 66 8.99 1.99 -0.30
C ARG A 66 8.72 3.31 0.39
N ILE A 67 7.46 3.55 0.74
CA ILE A 67 7.08 4.74 1.47
C ILE A 67 7.58 4.58 2.90
N ALA A 68 8.42 5.52 3.31
CA ALA A 68 8.89 5.61 4.67
C ALA A 68 7.79 6.17 5.59
N ARG A 69 6.96 7.09 5.07
CA ARG A 69 5.94 7.75 5.85
C ARG A 69 4.79 8.27 4.99
N VAL A 70 3.57 8.15 5.51
CA VAL A 70 2.39 8.87 5.03
C VAL A 70 1.86 9.71 6.18
N GLU A 71 1.74 11.01 5.97
CA GLU A 71 1.12 11.94 6.93
C GLU A 71 -0.08 12.60 6.28
N ILE A 72 -1.24 12.55 6.94
CA ILE A 72 -2.49 13.10 6.41
C ILE A 72 -2.82 14.38 7.17
N THR A 73 -3.05 15.46 6.43
CA THR A 73 -3.54 16.72 6.95
C THR A 73 -5.02 16.87 6.58
N HIS A 74 -5.85 17.24 7.55
CA HIS A 74 -7.26 17.54 7.36
C HIS A 74 -7.71 18.68 8.30
N PRO A 75 -8.80 19.42 8.00
CA PRO A 75 -9.17 20.65 8.73
C PRO A 75 -9.58 20.47 10.19
N GLY A 76 -9.90 19.24 10.60
CA GLY A 76 -10.33 18.92 11.96
C GLY A 76 -9.22 18.42 12.87
N GLY A 77 -7.97 18.39 12.39
CA GLY A 77 -6.81 17.92 13.15
C GLY A 77 -5.81 19.03 13.37
N ASP A 78 -5.33 19.18 14.60
CA ASP A 78 -4.34 20.22 14.96
C ASP A 78 -2.95 19.95 14.36
N THR A 79 -2.64 18.68 14.07
CA THR A 79 -1.36 18.24 13.50
C THR A 79 -1.56 17.16 12.44
N PRO A 80 -0.68 17.06 11.43
CA PRO A 80 -0.71 15.95 10.47
C PRO A 80 -0.68 14.60 11.18
N TRP A 81 -1.62 13.72 10.83
CA TRP A 81 -1.70 12.39 11.41
C TRP A 81 -0.83 11.41 10.62
N ALA A 82 0.12 10.76 11.30
CA ALA A 82 0.97 9.75 10.70
C ALA A 82 0.26 8.40 10.62
N VAL A 83 0.07 7.89 9.40
CA VAL A 83 -0.55 6.58 9.16
C VAL A 83 0.37 5.49 9.71
N GLN A 84 -0.14 4.72 10.68
CA GLN A 84 0.61 3.63 11.32
C GLN A 84 0.51 2.35 10.49
N VAL A 85 1.21 2.30 9.35
CA VAL A 85 1.38 1.09 8.53
C VAL A 85 2.85 0.94 8.16
N GLU A 86 3.38 -0.26 8.40
CA GLU A 86 4.76 -0.58 8.06
C GLU A 86 4.88 -0.97 6.58
N SER A 87 6.01 -0.60 5.97
CA SER A 87 6.37 -1.02 4.60
C SER A 87 5.28 -0.71 3.56
N ILE A 88 4.75 0.50 3.59
CA ILE A 88 3.77 0.99 2.61
C ILE A 88 4.39 0.99 1.20
N LEU A 89 3.63 0.51 0.22
CA LEU A 89 4.02 0.56 -1.18
C LEU A 89 3.82 1.96 -1.74
N GLY A 90 4.80 2.45 -2.53
CA GLY A 90 4.72 3.73 -3.25
C GLY A 90 3.84 3.66 -4.48
N THR A 91 2.61 3.22 -4.26
CA THR A 91 1.48 3.41 -5.17
C THR A 91 0.81 4.75 -4.83
N GLY A 92 0.02 5.31 -5.75
CA GLY A 92 -0.94 6.33 -5.35
C GLY A 92 -1.85 5.84 -4.22
N LEU A 93 -2.38 6.76 -3.44
CA LEU A 93 -3.40 6.47 -2.43
C LEU A 93 -4.79 6.46 -3.08
N ALA A 94 -5.65 5.55 -2.63
CA ALA A 94 -7.05 5.52 -3.05
C ALA A 94 -7.90 6.27 -2.03
N TRP A 95 -8.20 7.53 -2.34
CA TRP A 95 -9.10 8.35 -1.54
C TRP A 95 -10.55 7.97 -1.80
N HIS A 96 -11.33 7.80 -0.72
CA HIS A 96 -12.76 7.60 -0.84
C HIS A 96 -13.43 8.93 -1.25
N PRO A 97 -14.41 8.91 -2.19
CA PRO A 97 -15.02 10.15 -2.67
C PRO A 97 -15.83 10.90 -1.62
N GLU A 98 -16.51 10.18 -0.71
CA GLU A 98 -17.45 10.79 0.25
C GLU A 98 -17.10 10.63 1.74
N LEU A 99 -16.38 9.56 2.11
CA LEU A 99 -16.05 9.21 3.49
C LEU A 99 -14.61 9.61 3.82
N PRO A 100 -14.27 9.77 5.12
CA PRO A 100 -12.91 10.12 5.55
C PRO A 100 -11.94 8.93 5.49
N LEU A 101 -12.00 8.17 4.39
CA LEU A 101 -11.25 6.94 4.19
C LEU A 101 -10.20 7.13 3.11
N VAL A 102 -9.02 6.58 3.36
CA VAL A 102 -7.97 6.41 2.35
C VAL A 102 -7.44 5.00 2.43
N ALA A 103 -7.19 4.39 1.27
CA ALA A 103 -6.64 3.06 1.19
C ALA A 103 -5.29 3.08 0.47
N GLY A 104 -4.46 2.10 0.81
CA GLY A 104 -3.21 1.84 0.11
C GLY A 104 -2.83 0.38 0.17
N LEU A 105 -1.63 0.08 -0.35
CA LEU A 105 -1.02 -1.24 -0.21
C LEU A 105 0.20 -1.16 0.71
N ALA A 106 0.49 -2.26 1.39
CA ALA A 106 1.71 -2.45 2.17
C ALA A 106 2.28 -3.84 1.91
N VAL A 107 3.56 -4.05 2.23
CA VAL A 107 4.23 -5.33 2.03
C VAL A 107 4.56 -5.98 3.36
N ARG A 108 4.28 -7.28 3.46
CA ARG A 108 4.76 -8.15 4.53
C ARG A 108 5.15 -9.50 3.93
N ASP A 109 6.29 -10.06 4.32
CA ASP A 109 6.74 -11.39 3.88
C ASP A 109 6.70 -11.56 2.34
N ARG A 110 7.12 -10.52 1.61
CA ARG A 110 7.10 -10.42 0.13
C ARG A 110 5.69 -10.41 -0.50
N ARG A 111 4.64 -10.20 0.28
CA ARG A 111 3.25 -10.15 -0.17
C ARG A 111 2.67 -8.76 0.05
N ALA A 112 2.04 -8.21 -0.98
CA ALA A 112 1.26 -6.98 -0.83
C ALA A 112 -0.09 -7.29 -0.21
N TYR A 113 -0.56 -6.40 0.66
CA TYR A 113 -1.88 -6.47 1.27
C TYR A 113 -2.52 -5.09 1.36
N PRO A 114 -3.85 -4.99 1.30
CA PRO A 114 -4.54 -3.72 1.42
C PRO A 114 -4.63 -3.25 2.88
N TRP A 115 -4.62 -1.94 3.04
CA TRP A 115 -4.95 -1.27 4.30
C TRP A 115 -5.89 -0.11 4.01
N VAL A 116 -6.72 0.22 5.00
CA VAL A 116 -7.65 1.34 4.98
C VAL A 116 -7.43 2.15 6.23
N ALA A 117 -7.34 3.46 6.10
CA ALA A 117 -7.23 4.40 7.20
C ALA A 117 -8.45 5.30 7.25
N ASP A 118 -9.01 5.50 8.44
CA ASP A 118 -9.94 6.60 8.73
C ASP A 118 -9.13 7.75 9.31
N TYR A 119 -8.92 8.79 8.51
CA TYR A 119 -8.06 9.90 8.89
C TYR A 119 -8.71 10.86 9.89
N ARG A 120 -10.04 10.85 10.03
CA ARG A 120 -10.72 11.66 11.07
C ARG A 120 -10.67 10.95 12.42
N ALA A 121 -10.85 9.64 12.43
CA ALA A 121 -10.74 8.84 13.65
C ALA A 121 -9.29 8.52 14.03
N GLY A 122 -8.33 8.74 13.13
CA GLY A 122 -6.92 8.40 13.35
C GLY A 122 -6.70 6.88 13.46
N THR A 123 -7.51 6.08 12.77
CA THR A 123 -7.47 4.61 12.87
C THR A 123 -7.04 3.96 11.55
N VAL A 124 -6.47 2.76 11.66
CA VAL A 124 -6.01 1.97 10.51
C VAL A 124 -6.50 0.53 10.64
N ARG A 125 -7.13 0.02 9.58
CA ARG A 125 -7.45 -1.39 9.40
C ARG A 125 -6.52 -2.00 8.36
N ARG A 126 -5.84 -3.09 8.72
CA ARG A 126 -4.93 -3.84 7.85
C ARG A 126 -5.58 -5.16 7.43
N HIS A 127 -5.37 -5.59 6.20
CA HIS A 127 -5.92 -6.85 5.67
C HIS A 127 -4.82 -7.84 5.26
N PRO A 128 -3.94 -8.29 6.18
CA PRO A 128 -2.73 -9.05 5.84
C PRO A 128 -3.01 -10.44 5.23
N HIS A 129 -4.23 -10.95 5.35
CA HIS A 129 -4.69 -12.20 4.72
C HIS A 129 -4.99 -12.03 3.23
N MET A 130 -5.37 -10.83 2.80
CA MET A 130 -5.65 -10.54 1.39
C MET A 130 -4.36 -10.24 0.65
N ARG A 131 -3.98 -11.13 -0.27
CA ARG A 131 -2.79 -10.93 -1.12
C ARG A 131 -3.17 -10.15 -2.37
N SER A 132 -2.60 -8.96 -2.58
CA SER A 132 -2.80 -8.17 -3.78
C SER A 132 -1.85 -8.57 -4.92
N ALA A 133 -2.36 -8.60 -6.15
CA ALA A 133 -1.56 -8.76 -7.37
C ALA A 133 -0.95 -7.42 -7.78
N LEU A 134 0.38 -7.36 -7.87
CA LEU A 134 1.12 -6.12 -8.21
C LEU A 134 1.60 -6.09 -9.68
N SER A 135 1.50 -7.20 -10.41
CA SER A 135 2.14 -7.40 -11.73
C SER A 135 1.60 -6.47 -12.83
N LEU A 136 0.40 -5.91 -12.66
CA LEU A 136 -0.24 -4.99 -13.61
C LEU A 136 -0.13 -3.53 -13.19
N THR A 137 0.54 -3.27 -12.06
CA THR A 137 0.48 -1.96 -11.40
C THR A 137 1.76 -1.22 -11.73
N ALA A 138 1.60 -0.13 -12.47
CA ALA A 138 2.67 0.78 -12.73
C ALA A 138 2.93 1.53 -11.39
N LEU A 139 4.11 1.35 -10.77
CA LEU A 139 4.47 1.94 -9.47
C LEU A 139 5.24 3.27 -9.66
N GLY A 140 4.99 4.30 -8.84
CA GLY A 140 5.62 5.64 -8.94
C GLY A 140 4.68 6.85 -8.75
N GLU A 141 5.25 8.06 -8.73
CA GLU A 141 4.62 9.33 -8.27
C GLU A 141 3.45 9.87 -9.08
N HIS A 142 3.19 9.35 -10.28
CA HIS A 142 2.12 9.82 -11.16
C HIS A 142 1.18 8.69 -11.58
N ARG A 143 1.06 7.64 -10.76
CA ARG A 143 0.40 6.41 -11.16
C ARG A 143 -0.80 6.11 -10.28
N LEU A 144 -1.88 5.67 -10.93
CA LEU A 144 -3.15 5.35 -10.30
C LEU A 144 -2.97 4.28 -9.22
N PRO A 145 -3.71 4.38 -8.10
CA PRO A 145 -3.69 3.35 -7.08
C PRO A 145 -4.13 2.00 -7.69
N PRO A 146 -3.49 0.88 -7.34
CA PRO A 146 -3.89 -0.46 -7.77
C PRO A 146 -5.12 -1.01 -7.03
N ILE A 147 -5.77 -0.14 -6.27
CA ILE A 147 -6.99 -0.37 -5.51
C ILE A 147 -7.90 0.82 -5.75
N ALA A 148 -9.22 0.59 -5.73
CA ALA A 148 -10.18 1.65 -6.01
C ALA A 148 -11.44 1.47 -5.17
N TRP A 149 -12.06 2.58 -4.78
CA TRP A 149 -13.39 2.55 -4.19
C TRP A 149 -14.44 2.38 -5.28
N CYS A 150 -15.32 1.40 -5.12
CA CYS A 150 -16.41 1.08 -6.06
C CYS A 150 -17.79 1.34 -5.46
N GLY A 151 -17.85 1.97 -4.29
CA GLY A 151 -19.05 2.28 -3.54
C GLY A 151 -18.67 2.82 -2.16
N ALA A 152 -19.67 3.11 -1.33
CA ALA A 152 -19.47 3.63 0.02
C ALA A 152 -18.73 2.65 0.96
N ASP A 153 -18.85 1.36 0.70
CA ASP A 153 -18.34 0.28 1.54
C ASP A 153 -17.52 -0.76 0.75
N LEU A 154 -17.31 -0.52 -0.55
CA LEU A 154 -16.66 -1.46 -1.46
C LEU A 154 -15.30 -0.95 -1.92
N LEU A 155 -14.24 -1.70 -1.59
CA LEU A 155 -12.89 -1.50 -2.08
C LEU A 155 -12.52 -2.64 -3.04
N ALA A 156 -12.30 -2.32 -4.30
CA ALA A 156 -11.80 -3.26 -5.30
C ALA A 156 -10.28 -3.40 -5.19
N VAL A 157 -9.81 -4.64 -5.15
CA VAL A 157 -8.39 -5.02 -5.09
C VAL A 157 -8.16 -6.17 -6.06
N LEU A 158 -7.12 -6.09 -6.88
CA LEU A 158 -6.70 -7.22 -7.71
C LEU A 158 -6.00 -8.26 -6.84
N LEU A 159 -6.45 -9.52 -6.91
CA LEU A 159 -5.85 -10.66 -6.22
C LEU A 159 -5.17 -11.60 -7.23
N PRO A 160 -4.09 -12.31 -6.85
CA PRO A 160 -3.53 -13.37 -7.68
C PRO A 160 -4.58 -14.45 -7.97
N ALA A 161 -4.49 -15.07 -9.15
CA ALA A 161 -5.34 -16.21 -9.50
C ALA A 161 -5.23 -17.32 -8.43
N GLY A 162 -6.37 -17.89 -8.04
CA GLY A 162 -6.44 -18.93 -7.00
C GLY A 162 -6.36 -18.43 -5.56
N ALA A 163 -6.26 -17.12 -5.33
CA ALA A 163 -6.26 -16.52 -3.99
C ALA A 163 -7.66 -16.16 -3.46
N ALA A 164 -8.74 -16.58 -4.13
CA ALA A 164 -10.09 -16.42 -3.62
C ALA A 164 -10.21 -17.23 -2.33
N GLU A 165 -10.18 -16.56 -1.18
CA GLU A 165 -10.67 -17.12 0.07
C GLU A 165 -12.11 -17.54 -0.17
N GLN A 166 -12.35 -18.84 -0.02
CA GLN A 166 -13.68 -19.38 0.15
C GLN A 166 -14.30 -18.61 1.34
N PRO A 167 -15.44 -17.90 1.16
CA PRO A 167 -16.03 -17.16 2.26
C PRO A 167 -16.29 -18.13 3.41
N ALA A 168 -15.76 -17.80 4.59
CA ALA A 168 -16.01 -18.57 5.79
C ALA A 168 -17.52 -18.57 6.07
N GLY A 169 -18.18 -19.68 5.71
CA GLY A 169 -19.50 -20.07 6.21
C GLY A 169 -20.63 -19.07 6.01
N THR A 170 -21.20 -19.03 4.81
CA THR A 170 -22.67 -18.97 4.70
C THR A 170 -23.06 -20.14 3.82
N ALA A 171 -23.87 -21.05 4.38
CA ALA A 171 -24.33 -22.24 3.68
C ALA A 171 -24.86 -21.88 2.28
N PRO A 172 -24.56 -22.67 1.23
CA PRO A 172 -25.09 -22.39 -0.09
C PRO A 172 -26.62 -22.43 -0.04
N PRO A 173 -27.34 -21.49 -0.69
CA PRO A 173 -28.78 -21.63 -0.83
C PRO A 173 -29.04 -22.92 -1.60
N THR A 174 -29.76 -23.84 -0.96
CA THR A 174 -30.20 -25.09 -1.58
C THR A 174 -31.18 -24.73 -2.68
N ARG A 175 -30.68 -24.61 -3.91
CA ARG A 175 -31.54 -24.40 -5.08
C ARG A 175 -32.12 -25.77 -5.45
N PRO A 176 -33.46 -25.97 -5.41
CA PRO A 176 -34.02 -27.22 -5.91
C PRO A 176 -33.76 -27.34 -7.42
N PRO A 177 -33.65 -28.57 -7.96
CA PRO A 177 -33.42 -28.78 -9.38
C PRO A 177 -34.59 -28.23 -10.19
N ILE A 178 -34.28 -27.43 -11.21
CA ILE A 178 -35.23 -27.03 -12.23
C ILE A 178 -35.44 -28.25 -13.13
N VAL A 179 -36.63 -28.84 -13.06
CA VAL A 179 -37.10 -29.85 -14.01
C VAL A 179 -37.65 -29.10 -15.23
N HIS A 180 -37.09 -29.37 -16.41
CA HIS A 180 -37.72 -29.01 -17.67
C HIS A 180 -38.51 -30.22 -18.15
N GLU A 181 -39.84 -30.13 -18.19
CA GLU A 181 -40.67 -31.05 -18.98
C GLU A 181 -40.65 -30.61 -20.45
N ALA A 182 -40.64 -31.62 -21.32
CA ALA A 182 -40.44 -31.52 -22.77
C ALA A 182 -41.71 -31.10 -23.53
#